data_AF-A0A7W0KGP4-F1
#
_entry.id   AF-A0A7W0KGP4-F1
#
_cell.length_a   1.000
_cell.length_b   1.000
_cell.length_c   1.000
_cell.angle_alpha   90.00
_cell.angle_beta   90.00
_cell.angle_gamma   90.00
#
_symmetry.space_group_name_H-M   'P 1'
#
loop_
_entity.id
_entity.type
_entity.pdbx_description
1 polymer ?
#
loop_
_entity_poly.entity_id
_entity_poly.type
_entity_poly.pdbx_seq_one_letter_code
_entity_poly.pdbx_strand_id
1 'polypeptide(L)'
;MAYQKFTPVEIGAMDFPRPEWLVENLLVAGSAVLFPAREKAGKGLLAIDLACSIALGEPWLGHAVTEGSVVYLALEESMGTIWERLSARLAGRLDVPIYVVPCDGSFEQQFQLENVANISDIIEVVEEVEPALLIVDPLREAHTGREDSSDDMAPRLRAIRQLAGIHGHQEFVRRRARLHPQRRSERNRDSGHAPRRRPQSPQVLDGHCVQRRERSVDRHQRTRTHR
;
A
#
# COMPACT_ATOMS: atom_id res chain seq x y z
N MET A 1 -0.40 34.48 -10.19
CA MET A 1 -1.01 33.55 -11.17
C MET A 1 -2.50 33.46 -10.90
N ALA A 2 -3.35 33.42 -11.93
CA ALA A 2 -4.80 33.24 -11.76
C ALA A 2 -5.12 31.74 -11.65
N TYR A 3 -6.05 31.37 -10.75
CA TYR A 3 -6.49 29.99 -10.60
C TYR A 3 -7.41 29.57 -11.75
N GLN A 4 -7.16 28.40 -12.32
CA GLN A 4 -8.03 27.79 -13.33
C GLN A 4 -9.21 27.08 -12.67
N LYS A 5 -10.37 27.10 -13.33
CA LYS A 5 -11.60 26.44 -12.87
C LYS A 5 -12.09 25.48 -13.96
N PHE A 6 -12.66 24.36 -13.55
CA PHE A 6 -13.24 23.36 -14.44
C PHE A 6 -14.63 23.00 -13.95
N THR A 7 -15.57 22.83 -14.88
CA THR A 7 -16.92 22.33 -14.65
C THR A 7 -16.93 20.80 -14.67
N PRO A 8 -17.93 20.13 -14.06
CA PRO A 8 -18.07 18.67 -14.15
C PRO A 8 -18.13 18.13 -15.58
N VAL A 9 -18.67 18.91 -16.54
CA VAL A 9 -18.70 18.55 -17.97
C VAL A 9 -17.29 18.53 -18.55
N GLU A 10 -16.48 19.56 -18.26
CA GLU A 10 -15.08 19.62 -18.70
C GLU A 10 -14.26 18.51 -18.06
N ILE A 11 -14.46 18.24 -16.76
CA ILE A 11 -13.82 17.12 -16.05
C ILE A 11 -14.22 15.79 -16.70
N GLY A 12 -15.51 15.55 -16.95
CA GLY A 12 -16.00 14.30 -17.56
C GLY A 12 -15.52 14.06 -19.00
N ALA A 13 -15.03 15.10 -19.69
CA ALA A 13 -14.41 15.00 -21.01
C ALA A 13 -12.89 14.78 -20.96
N MET A 14 -12.27 14.86 -19.77
CA MET A 14 -10.84 14.56 -19.58
C MET A 14 -10.61 13.05 -19.54
N ASP A 15 -9.45 12.63 -20.03
CA ASP A 15 -9.00 11.25 -19.91
C ASP A 15 -8.26 11.09 -18.58
N PHE A 16 -8.79 10.24 -17.70
CA PHE A 16 -8.17 9.90 -16.42
C PHE A 16 -7.63 8.48 -16.50
N PRO A 17 -6.31 8.26 -16.28
CA PRO A 17 -5.77 6.92 -16.22
C PRO A 17 -6.46 6.15 -15.10
N ARG A 18 -6.79 4.87 -15.36
CA ARG A 18 -7.33 4.00 -14.31
C ARG A 18 -6.26 3.79 -13.24
N PRO A 19 -6.63 3.82 -11.94
CA PRO A 19 -5.68 3.55 -10.87
C PRO A 19 -5.15 2.12 -11.02
N GLU A 20 -3.84 1.97 -10.83
CA GLU A 20 -3.21 0.66 -10.71
C GLU A 20 -3.33 0.20 -9.26
N TRP A 21 -4.01 -0.92 -9.02
CA TRP A 21 -4.27 -1.41 -7.66
C TRP A 21 -3.18 -2.39 -7.23
N LEU A 22 -2.62 -2.15 -6.05
CA LEU A 22 -1.79 -3.13 -5.35
C LEU A 22 -2.67 -4.07 -4.52
N VAL A 23 -3.69 -3.52 -3.88
CA VAL A 23 -4.80 -4.27 -3.27
C VAL A 23 -6.09 -3.65 -3.76
N GLU A 24 -6.92 -4.44 -4.43
CA GLU A 24 -8.14 -3.96 -5.08
C GLU A 24 -9.04 -3.19 -4.13
N ASN A 25 -9.45 -1.97 -4.51
CA ASN A 25 -10.31 -1.06 -3.72
C ASN A 25 -9.73 -0.59 -2.37
N LEU A 26 -8.49 -0.95 -2.02
CA LEU A 26 -7.86 -0.61 -0.74
C LEU A 26 -6.55 0.16 -0.89
N LEU A 27 -5.68 -0.26 -1.81
CA LEU A 27 -4.33 0.29 -1.94
C LEU A 27 -3.97 0.49 -3.42
N VAL A 28 -3.81 1.75 -3.82
CA VAL A 28 -3.37 2.15 -5.17
C VAL A 28 -1.85 2.21 -5.20
N ALA A 29 -1.24 1.69 -6.27
CA ALA A 29 0.21 1.79 -6.49
C ALA A 29 0.66 3.26 -6.55
N GLY A 30 1.84 3.55 -6.00
CA GLY A 30 2.37 4.92 -5.90
C GLY A 30 1.62 5.84 -4.93
N SER A 31 0.69 5.30 -4.13
CA SER A 31 0.04 6.04 -3.05
C SER A 31 0.70 5.76 -1.69
N ALA A 32 0.57 6.69 -0.76
CA ALA A 32 0.97 6.51 0.63
C ALA A 32 -0.29 6.41 1.50
N VAL A 33 -0.41 5.32 2.26
CA VAL A 33 -1.55 5.05 3.15
C VAL A 33 -1.06 4.92 4.59
N LEU A 34 -1.79 5.55 5.52
CA LEU A 34 -1.57 5.39 6.95
C LEU A 34 -2.60 4.40 7.50
N PHE A 35 -2.16 3.45 8.33
CA PHE A 35 -3.03 2.52 9.04
C PHE A 35 -3.21 2.96 10.52
N PRO A 36 -4.16 3.86 10.82
CA PRO A 36 -4.47 4.23 12.19
C PRO A 36 -5.20 3.09 12.89
N ALA A 37 -4.72 2.74 14.07
CA ALA A 37 -5.34 1.77 14.97
C ALA A 37 -4.79 2.05 16.37
N ARG A 38 -5.50 1.56 17.38
CA ARG A 38 -5.07 1.67 18.78
C ARG A 38 -3.79 0.87 19.00
N GLU A 39 -3.02 1.27 19.99
CA GLU A 39 -1.89 0.47 20.47
C GLU A 39 -2.36 -0.96 20.77
N LYS A 40 -1.55 -1.96 20.39
CA LYS A 40 -1.84 -3.40 20.56
C LYS A 40 -3.11 -3.90 19.84
N ALA A 41 -3.64 -3.15 18.87
CA ALA A 41 -4.75 -3.61 18.03
C ALA A 41 -4.33 -4.60 16.93
N GLY A 42 -3.04 -4.99 16.87
CA GLY A 42 -2.52 -5.96 15.89
C GLY A 42 -2.06 -5.35 14.57
N LYS A 43 -1.64 -4.07 14.54
CA LYS A 43 -1.15 -3.41 13.32
C LYS A 43 0.02 -4.15 12.66
N GLY A 44 1.07 -4.46 13.41
CA GLY A 44 2.24 -5.16 12.86
C GLY A 44 1.90 -6.54 12.33
N LEU A 45 1.00 -7.27 13.00
CA LEU A 45 0.48 -8.55 12.47
C LEU A 45 -0.26 -8.35 11.14
N LEU A 46 -1.11 -7.33 11.05
CA LEU A 46 -1.84 -7.00 9.83
C LEU A 46 -0.90 -6.52 8.71
N ALA A 47 0.16 -5.79 9.05
CA ALA A 47 1.17 -5.32 8.11
C ALA A 47 2.00 -6.49 7.54
N ILE A 48 2.40 -7.44 8.38
CA ILE A 48 3.09 -8.67 7.96
C ILE A 48 2.15 -9.56 7.12
N ASP A 49 0.89 -9.67 7.49
CA ASP A 49 -0.13 -10.41 6.73
C ASP A 49 -0.33 -9.80 5.33
N LEU A 50 -0.38 -8.47 5.22
CA LEU A 50 -0.40 -7.75 3.95
C LEU A 50 0.88 -7.98 3.15
N ALA A 51 2.05 -7.87 3.78
CA ALA A 51 3.34 -8.11 3.15
C ALA A 51 3.42 -9.51 2.53
N CYS A 52 3.03 -10.53 3.29
CA CYS A 52 2.96 -11.91 2.79
C CYS A 52 1.96 -12.03 1.63
N SER A 53 0.79 -11.42 1.74
CA SER A 53 -0.23 -11.52 0.70
C SER A 53 0.23 -10.90 -0.63
N ILE A 54 0.89 -9.74 -0.59
CA ILE A 54 1.50 -9.12 -1.77
C ILE A 54 2.65 -9.96 -2.33
N ALA A 55 3.55 -10.44 -1.47
CA ALA A 55 4.70 -11.22 -1.92
C ALA A 55 4.33 -12.61 -2.48
N LEU A 56 3.15 -13.12 -2.14
CA LEU A 56 2.65 -14.42 -2.59
C LEU A 56 1.54 -14.31 -3.65
N GLY A 57 1.07 -13.10 -3.97
CA GLY A 57 -0.10 -12.89 -4.84
C GLY A 57 -1.40 -13.47 -4.27
N GLU A 58 -1.51 -13.61 -2.94
CA GLU A 58 -2.67 -14.18 -2.27
C GLU A 58 -3.71 -13.08 -1.96
N PRO A 59 -5.03 -13.37 -2.04
CA PRO A 59 -6.05 -12.39 -1.68
C PRO A 59 -5.90 -11.91 -0.23
N TRP A 60 -6.07 -10.60 -0.02
CA TRP A 60 -5.95 -9.98 1.30
C TRP A 60 -7.27 -9.39 1.75
N LEU A 61 -7.78 -9.80 2.90
CA LEU A 61 -9.10 -9.41 3.43
C LEU A 61 -10.26 -9.57 2.42
N GLY A 62 -10.14 -10.53 1.49
CA GLY A 62 -11.14 -10.77 0.44
C GLY A 62 -10.96 -9.94 -0.84
N HIS A 63 -9.90 -9.15 -0.94
CA HIS A 63 -9.58 -8.33 -2.11
C HIS A 63 -8.47 -8.97 -2.96
N ALA A 64 -8.55 -8.82 -4.28
CA ALA A 64 -7.49 -9.24 -5.18
C ALA A 64 -6.21 -8.42 -4.93
N VAL A 65 -5.06 -9.07 -5.07
CA VAL A 65 -3.74 -8.48 -4.81
C VAL A 65 -2.88 -8.61 -6.06
N THR A 66 -2.14 -7.54 -6.37
CA THR A 66 -1.08 -7.59 -7.39
C THR A 66 0.20 -8.08 -6.71
N GLU A 67 0.77 -9.17 -7.22
CA GLU A 67 2.00 -9.76 -6.70
C GLU A 67 3.21 -8.82 -6.87
N GLY A 68 4.08 -8.75 -5.86
CA GLY A 68 5.31 -7.96 -5.94
C GLY A 68 6.19 -8.06 -4.71
N SER A 69 7.42 -7.52 -4.79
CA SER A 69 8.36 -7.48 -3.66
C SER A 69 7.91 -6.47 -2.61
N VAL A 70 8.27 -6.74 -1.35
CA VAL A 70 7.93 -5.91 -0.19
C VAL A 70 9.16 -5.59 0.62
N VAL A 71 9.36 -4.31 0.96
CA VAL A 71 10.35 -3.87 1.95
C VAL A 71 9.61 -3.53 3.25
N TYR A 72 10.05 -4.11 4.36
CA TYR A 72 9.50 -3.89 5.70
C TYR A 72 10.56 -3.24 6.58
N LEU A 73 10.37 -1.96 6.93
CA LEU A 73 11.20 -1.28 7.92
C LEU A 73 10.66 -1.60 9.31
N ALA A 74 11.46 -2.29 10.11
CA ALA A 74 11.12 -2.68 11.46
C ALA A 74 11.76 -1.74 12.48
N LEU A 75 10.97 -0.82 13.02
CA LEU A 75 11.50 0.25 13.87
C LEU A 75 11.39 -0.04 15.38
N GLU A 76 10.55 -1.00 15.76
CA GLU A 76 10.33 -1.37 17.17
C GLU A 76 10.60 -2.86 17.42
N GLU A 77 10.24 -3.72 16.48
CA GLU A 77 10.28 -5.17 16.70
C GLU A 77 11.63 -5.79 16.35
N SER A 78 12.08 -6.71 17.20
CA SER A 78 13.28 -7.50 16.94
C SER A 78 13.12 -8.42 15.73
N MET A 79 14.23 -8.74 15.06
CA MET A 79 14.28 -9.72 13.97
C MET A 79 13.66 -11.07 14.34
N GLY A 80 13.83 -11.53 15.59
CA GLY A 80 13.24 -12.78 16.06
C GLY A 80 11.71 -12.75 16.07
N THR A 81 11.13 -11.64 16.54
CA THR A 81 9.67 -11.43 16.57
C THR A 81 9.08 -11.34 15.15
N ILE A 82 9.76 -10.63 14.26
CA ILE A 82 9.35 -10.53 12.85
C ILE A 82 9.40 -11.90 12.19
N TRP A 83 10.47 -12.66 12.42
CA TRP A 83 10.62 -14.02 11.90
C TRP A 83 9.52 -14.96 12.40
N GLU A 84 9.17 -14.92 13.68
CA GLU A 84 8.08 -15.73 14.24
C GLU A 84 6.76 -15.49 13.50
N ARG A 85 6.45 -14.22 13.22
CA ARG A 85 5.22 -13.82 12.52
C ARG A 85 5.25 -14.16 11.03
N LEU A 86 6.37 -13.93 10.37
CA LEU A 86 6.56 -14.29 8.97
C LEU A 86 6.46 -15.81 8.79
N SER A 87 7.22 -16.58 9.57
CA SER A 87 7.23 -18.05 9.46
C SER A 87 5.84 -18.67 9.65
N ALA A 88 5.03 -18.11 10.56
CA ALA A 88 3.64 -18.50 10.73
C ALA A 88 2.78 -18.30 9.47
N ARG A 89 3.03 -17.22 8.69
CA ARG A 89 2.31 -16.96 7.43
C ARG A 89 2.89 -17.64 6.21
N LEU A 90 4.20 -17.83 6.18
CA LEU A 90 4.91 -18.39 5.05
C LEU A 90 4.79 -19.91 4.97
N ALA A 91 4.46 -20.59 6.07
CA ALA A 91 4.25 -22.04 6.14
C ALA A 91 5.45 -22.84 5.57
N GLY A 92 6.68 -22.37 5.86
CA GLY A 92 7.92 -22.98 5.40
C GLY A 92 8.44 -22.49 4.03
N ARG A 93 7.72 -21.59 3.34
CA ARG A 93 8.22 -20.89 2.15
C ARG A 93 9.31 -19.90 2.57
N LEU A 94 10.52 -20.06 2.03
CA LEU A 94 11.65 -19.17 2.32
C LEU A 94 12.02 -18.27 1.14
N ASP A 95 11.71 -18.71 -0.08
CA ASP A 95 11.96 -17.96 -1.31
C ASP A 95 10.76 -17.07 -1.61
N VAL A 96 10.61 -16.00 -0.82
CA VAL A 96 9.49 -15.05 -0.91
C VAL A 96 10.10 -13.64 -0.89
N PRO A 97 9.70 -12.73 -1.80
CA PRO A 97 10.38 -11.45 -2.01
C PRO A 97 10.03 -10.41 -0.93
N ILE A 98 10.28 -10.74 0.33
CA ILE A 98 10.11 -9.87 1.50
C ILE A 98 11.49 -9.53 2.06
N TYR A 99 11.81 -8.25 2.11
CA TYR A 99 13.07 -7.71 2.59
C TYR A 99 12.83 -6.95 3.89
N VAL A 100 13.36 -7.46 5.00
CA VAL A 100 13.23 -6.81 6.31
C VAL A 100 14.47 -5.98 6.59
N VAL A 101 14.27 -4.70 6.88
CA VAL A 101 15.33 -3.76 7.26
C VAL A 101 15.18 -3.47 8.76
N PRO A 102 16.12 -3.88 9.61
CA PRO A 102 16.08 -3.53 11.02
C PRO A 102 16.40 -2.05 11.19
N CYS A 103 15.54 -1.34 11.90
CA CYS A 103 15.62 0.11 12.08
C CYS A 103 15.46 0.53 13.56
N ASP A 104 15.44 -0.45 14.46
CA ASP A 104 15.30 -0.32 15.91
C ASP A 104 16.63 -0.02 16.63
N GLY A 105 17.75 0.03 15.89
CA GLY A 105 19.11 0.20 16.43
C GLY A 105 19.84 -1.10 16.76
N SER A 106 19.20 -2.27 16.65
CA SER A 106 19.82 -3.56 16.99
C SER A 106 21.04 -3.92 16.13
N PHE A 107 21.14 -3.33 14.94
CA PHE A 107 22.25 -3.52 13.99
C PHE A 107 23.02 -2.23 13.71
N GLU A 108 23.06 -1.31 14.68
CA GLU A 108 23.58 0.07 14.51
C GLU A 108 22.80 0.89 13.47
N GLN A 109 21.66 0.36 13.02
CA GLN A 109 20.75 0.97 12.05
C GLN A 109 19.53 1.49 12.81
N GLN A 110 19.48 2.80 13.01
CA GLN A 110 18.29 3.49 13.51
C GLN A 110 17.75 4.38 12.40
N PHE A 111 16.45 4.31 12.15
CA PHE A 111 15.80 5.12 11.11
C PHE A 111 15.09 6.33 11.71
N GLN A 112 15.43 7.52 11.23
CA GLN A 112 14.69 8.75 11.53
C GLN A 112 14.41 9.51 10.22
N LEU A 113 13.15 9.90 10.03
CA LEU A 113 12.69 10.66 8.85
C LEU A 113 13.37 12.02 8.73
N GLU A 114 13.79 12.61 9.84
CA GLU A 114 14.52 13.88 9.86
C GLU A 114 16.00 13.73 9.47
N ASN A 115 16.53 12.51 9.46
CA ASN A 115 17.92 12.25 9.11
C ASN A 115 18.06 11.96 7.61
N VAL A 116 18.68 12.90 6.88
CA VAL A 116 18.89 12.79 5.44
C VAL A 116 19.70 11.55 5.05
N ALA A 117 20.68 11.13 5.86
CA ALA A 117 21.45 9.93 5.59
C ALA A 117 20.56 8.69 5.63
N ASN A 118 19.70 8.57 6.64
CA ASN A 118 18.75 7.46 6.74
C ASN A 118 17.78 7.43 5.55
N ILE A 119 17.30 8.59 5.10
CA ILE A 119 16.46 8.67 3.91
C ILE A 119 17.22 8.18 2.67
N SER A 120 18.47 8.61 2.47
CA SER A 120 19.30 8.15 1.36
C SER A 120 19.52 6.63 1.40
N ASP A 121 19.87 6.06 2.57
CA ASP A 121 20.08 4.62 2.72
C ASP A 121 18.81 3.82 2.35
N ILE A 122 17.64 4.30 2.78
CA ILE A 122 16.36 3.65 2.41
C ILE A 122 16.04 3.83 0.92
N ILE A 123 16.38 4.98 0.31
CA ILE A 123 16.24 5.16 -1.14
C ILE A 123 17.09 4.14 -1.88
N GLU A 124 18.34 3.91 -1.47
CA GLU A 124 19.21 2.92 -2.09
C GLU A 124 18.61 1.51 -2.03
N VAL A 125 18.10 1.09 -0.85
CA VAL A 125 17.38 -0.19 -0.69
C VAL A 125 16.17 -0.28 -1.62
N VAL A 126 15.41 0.81 -1.71
CA VAL A 126 14.17 0.88 -2.48
C VAL A 126 14.44 0.93 -4.00
N GLU A 127 15.56 1.51 -4.43
CA GLU A 127 16.06 1.46 -5.81
C GLU A 127 16.63 0.08 -6.19
N GLU A 128 17.29 -0.61 -5.26
CA GLU A 128 17.82 -1.96 -5.47
C GLU A 128 16.70 -3.01 -5.58
N VAL A 129 15.75 -2.98 -4.63
CA VAL A 129 14.68 -3.98 -4.51
C VAL A 129 13.51 -3.71 -5.46
N GLU A 130 13.29 -2.44 -5.80
CA GLU A 130 12.12 -1.96 -6.56
C GLU A 130 10.78 -2.51 -6.00
N PRO A 131 10.49 -2.30 -4.70
CA PRO A 131 9.34 -2.92 -4.06
C PRO A 131 8.01 -2.40 -4.59
N ALA A 132 7.04 -3.31 -4.69
CA ALA A 132 5.64 -2.95 -4.87
C ALA A 132 5.06 -2.29 -3.61
N LEU A 133 5.59 -2.65 -2.42
CA LEU A 133 5.19 -2.05 -1.14
C LEU A 133 6.39 -1.74 -0.24
N LEU A 134 6.45 -0.52 0.29
CA LEU A 134 7.29 -0.14 1.42
C LEU A 134 6.42 0.02 2.67
N ILE A 135 6.72 -0.75 3.72
CA ILE A 135 6.06 -0.69 5.02
C ILE A 135 7.00 -0.02 6.03
N VAL A 136 6.49 0.96 6.77
CA VAL A 136 7.18 1.59 7.91
C VAL A 136 6.39 1.27 9.17
N ASP A 137 6.88 0.36 10.01
CA ASP A 137 6.16 -0.07 11.21
C ASP A 137 7.00 0.01 12.50
N PRO A 138 6.54 0.77 13.51
CA PRO A 138 5.49 1.80 13.44
C PRO A 138 6.04 3.13 12.92
N LEU A 139 5.22 3.91 12.21
CA LEU A 139 5.60 5.29 11.80
C LEU A 139 6.00 6.18 13.00
N ARG A 140 5.47 5.90 14.19
CA ARG A 140 5.75 6.65 15.42
C ARG A 140 7.23 6.66 15.78
N GLU A 141 7.93 5.55 15.59
CA GLU A 141 9.36 5.44 15.90
C GLU A 141 10.23 6.06 14.79
N ALA A 142 9.64 6.36 13.62
CA ALA A 142 10.36 6.97 12.50
C ALA A 142 10.58 8.47 12.68
N HIS A 143 10.02 9.10 13.72
CA HIS A 143 10.11 10.54 13.91
C HIS A 143 9.98 10.98 15.37
N THR A 144 10.53 12.15 15.70
CA THR A 144 10.54 12.65 17.08
C THR A 144 9.39 13.58 17.44
N GLY A 145 8.56 14.02 16.47
CA GLY A 145 7.48 14.96 16.77
C GLY A 145 6.18 14.31 17.22
N ARG A 146 5.25 15.15 17.68
CA ARG A 146 3.99 14.69 18.24
C ARG A 146 2.96 14.41 17.14
N GLU A 147 2.33 13.25 17.19
CA GLU A 147 1.31 12.83 16.20
C GLU A 147 0.04 13.68 16.22
N ASP A 148 -0.21 14.39 17.33
CA ASP A 148 -1.36 15.29 17.53
C ASP A 148 -1.11 16.73 17.05
N SER A 149 0.10 17.02 16.56
CA SER A 149 0.46 18.30 15.95
C SER A 149 0.41 18.22 14.42
N SER A 150 -0.57 18.91 13.82
CA SER A 150 -0.68 19.01 12.36
C SER A 150 0.54 19.67 11.71
N ASP A 151 1.22 20.56 12.43
CA ASP A 151 2.38 21.31 11.94
C ASP A 151 3.63 20.43 11.81
N ASP A 152 3.76 19.42 12.68
CA ASP A 152 4.90 18.50 12.68
C ASP A 152 4.74 17.36 11.66
N MET A 153 3.49 16.95 11.38
CA MET A 153 3.22 15.81 10.49
C MET A 153 3.27 16.16 9.00
N ALA A 154 2.94 17.39 8.61
CA ALA A 154 2.86 17.77 7.20
C ALA A 154 4.21 17.64 6.45
N PRO A 155 5.37 18.07 7.00
CA PRO A 155 6.68 17.80 6.38
C PRO A 155 7.03 16.32 6.28
N ARG A 156 6.66 15.52 7.28
CA ARG A 156 6.96 14.08 7.33
C ARG A 156 6.16 13.28 6.32
N LEU A 157 4.87 13.61 6.19
CA LEU A 157 4.02 13.02 5.17
C LEU A 157 4.50 13.38 3.75
N ARG A 158 5.16 14.52 3.55
CA ARG A 158 5.81 14.85 2.27
C ARG A 158 7.01 13.96 2.00
N ALA A 159 7.87 13.71 3.00
CA ALA A 159 9.00 12.80 2.86
C ALA A 159 8.54 11.37 2.52
N ILE A 160 7.52 10.86 3.23
CA ILE A 160 6.93 9.54 2.97
C ILE A 160 6.31 9.48 1.57
N ARG A 161 5.61 10.54 1.14
CA ARG A 161 5.06 10.64 -0.22
C ARG A 161 6.15 10.75 -1.29
N GLN A 162 7.31 11.33 -0.98
CA GLN A 162 8.45 11.32 -1.89
C GLN A 162 8.97 9.90 -2.06
N LEU A 163 9.16 9.16 -0.97
CA LEU A 163 9.55 7.74 -1.02
C LEU A 163 8.53 6.92 -1.85
N ALA A 164 7.23 7.11 -1.64
CA ALA A 164 6.18 6.43 -2.42
C ALA A 164 6.08 6.91 -3.88
N GLY A 165 6.33 8.19 -4.14
CA GLY A 165 6.18 8.84 -5.45
C GLY A 165 7.35 8.61 -6.40
N ILE A 166 8.56 8.34 -5.88
CA ILE A 166 9.73 7.97 -6.68
C ILE A 166 9.41 6.72 -7.51
N HIS A 167 8.75 5.72 -6.92
CA HIS A 167 8.41 4.47 -7.63
C HIS A 167 7.25 4.63 -8.60
N GLY A 168 6.22 5.42 -8.25
CA GLY A 168 5.11 5.72 -9.17
C GLY A 168 5.56 6.43 -10.45
N HIS A 169 6.58 7.31 -10.37
CA HIS A 169 7.14 7.98 -11.55
C HIS A 169 8.07 7.05 -12.36
N GLN A 170 8.91 6.25 -11.69
CA GLN A 170 9.84 5.34 -12.37
C GLN A 170 9.11 4.18 -13.06
N GLU A 171 8.05 3.63 -12.47
CA GLU A 171 7.22 2.60 -13.10
C GLU A 171 6.45 3.15 -14.31
N PHE A 172 5.90 4.36 -14.22
CA PHE A 172 5.28 5.07 -15.35
C PHE A 172 6.30 5.32 -16.50
N VAL A 173 7.53 5.74 -16.18
CA VAL A 173 8.60 5.96 -17.16
C VAL A 173 9.07 4.64 -17.79
N ARG A 174 9.28 3.57 -17.01
CA ARG A 174 9.68 2.24 -17.51
C ARG A 174 8.61 1.59 -18.38
N ARG A 175 7.32 1.71 -18.02
CA ARG A 175 6.20 1.15 -18.81
C ARG A 175 6.07 1.85 -20.16
N ARG A 176 6.33 3.17 -20.22
CA ARG A 176 6.40 3.93 -21.48
C ARG A 176 7.57 3.51 -22.37
N ALA A 177 8.72 3.17 -21.79
CA ALA A 177 9.89 2.67 -22.55
C ALA A 177 9.63 1.29 -23.18
N ARG A 178 8.85 0.41 -22.52
CA ARG A 178 8.48 -0.91 -23.06
C ARG A 178 7.43 -0.84 -24.19
N LEU A 179 6.62 0.22 -24.24
CA LEU A 179 5.59 0.42 -25.28
C LEU A 179 6.10 1.10 -26.56
N HIS A 180 7.35 1.60 -26.57
CA HIS A 180 8.02 2.06 -27.79
C HIS A 180 9.33 1.29 -28.05
N PRO A 181 9.26 0.02 -28.50
CA PRO A 181 10.35 -0.49 -29.32
C PRO A 181 10.37 0.34 -30.60
N GLN A 182 11.46 1.07 -30.86
CA GLN A 182 11.69 1.75 -32.13
C GLN A 182 11.62 0.73 -33.27
N ARG A 183 10.44 0.55 -33.86
CA ARG A 183 10.29 -0.09 -35.17
C ARG A 183 10.47 0.99 -36.21
N ARG A 184 11.68 1.03 -36.80
CA ARG A 184 11.88 1.63 -38.12
C ARG A 184 10.89 0.95 -39.08
N SER A 185 9.96 1.75 -39.58
CA SER A 185 8.90 1.33 -40.49
C SER A 185 9.46 1.06 -41.89
N GLU A 186 9.41 -0.20 -42.31
CA GLU A 186 9.24 -0.53 -43.72
C GLU A 186 7.74 -0.69 -44.04
N ARG A 187 7.38 -0.15 -45.20
CA ARG A 187 6.08 -0.14 -45.90
C ARG A 187 5.23 -1.39 -45.69
N ASN A 188 3.90 -1.23 -45.57
CA ASN A 188 2.99 -1.45 -46.70
C ASN A 188 1.55 -1.01 -46.42
N ARG A 189 0.80 -0.88 -47.52
CA ARG A 189 -0.51 -0.23 -47.68
C ARG A 189 -1.70 -1.14 -47.37
N ASP A 190 -2.83 -0.45 -47.16
CA ASP A 190 -4.20 -0.77 -47.57
C ASP A 190 -5.08 -1.77 -46.78
N SER A 191 -6.16 -1.17 -46.23
CA SER A 191 -7.58 -1.48 -46.47
C SER A 191 -8.34 -2.42 -45.51
N GLY A 192 -9.16 -1.78 -44.65
CA GLY A 192 -10.62 -1.89 -44.70
C GLY A 192 -11.33 -3.07 -44.00
N HIS A 193 -11.91 -2.83 -42.81
CA HIS A 193 -13.24 -3.37 -42.47
C HIS A 193 -13.90 -2.69 -41.24
N ALA A 194 -15.24 -2.56 -41.30
CA ALA A 194 -16.13 -1.81 -40.42
C ALA A 194 -16.44 -2.48 -39.06
N PRO A 195 -16.85 -1.73 -38.00
CA PRO A 195 -17.13 -2.32 -36.69
C PRO A 195 -18.60 -2.73 -36.50
N ARG A 196 -18.79 -3.96 -36.00
CA ARG A 196 -20.08 -4.49 -35.50
C ARG A 196 -20.30 -4.11 -34.02
N ARG A 197 -21.57 -3.87 -33.67
CA ARG A 197 -22.07 -3.44 -32.35
C ARG A 197 -21.79 -4.44 -31.22
N ARG A 198 -21.53 -3.94 -30.00
CA ARG A 198 -21.47 -4.70 -28.75
C ARG A 198 -22.83 -4.74 -28.04
N PRO A 199 -23.21 -5.83 -27.35
CA PRO A 199 -24.36 -5.85 -26.45
C PRO A 199 -24.03 -5.23 -25.08
N GLN A 200 -25.07 -4.72 -24.41
CA GLN A 200 -25.05 -4.11 -23.08
C GLN A 200 -24.84 -5.17 -21.98
N SER A 201 -24.06 -4.82 -20.96
CA SER A 201 -23.92 -5.60 -19.71
C SER A 201 -24.72 -4.94 -18.57
N PRO A 202 -25.26 -5.71 -17.61
CA PRO A 202 -26.20 -5.22 -16.60
C PRO A 202 -25.51 -4.41 -15.50
N GLN A 203 -26.26 -3.42 -14.98
CA GLN A 203 -25.90 -2.62 -13.81
C GLN A 203 -25.95 -3.48 -12.55
N VAL A 204 -24.91 -3.42 -11.72
CA VAL A 204 -24.90 -3.98 -10.36
C VAL A 204 -24.90 -2.79 -9.39
N LEU A 205 -25.89 -2.79 -8.50
CA LEU A 205 -26.12 -1.78 -7.47
C LEU A 205 -25.02 -1.81 -6.39
N ASP A 206 -24.57 -0.61 -6.01
CA ASP A 206 -23.70 -0.37 -4.86
C ASP A 206 -24.33 -0.88 -3.55
N GLY A 207 -23.68 -1.84 -2.92
CA GLY A 207 -24.01 -2.32 -1.58
C GLY A 207 -23.16 -1.62 -0.53
N HIS A 208 -23.76 -0.70 0.24
CA HIS A 208 -23.15 -0.16 1.45
C HIS A 208 -23.10 -1.23 2.55
N CYS A 209 -21.90 -1.64 2.97
CA CYS A 209 -21.71 -2.42 4.19
C CYS A 209 -21.49 -1.46 5.38
N VAL A 210 -22.51 -1.30 6.22
CA VAL A 210 -22.40 -0.63 7.53
C VAL A 210 -22.31 -1.71 8.58
N GLN A 211 -21.11 -1.90 9.16
CA GLN A 211 -20.92 -2.83 10.27
C GLN A 211 -21.47 -2.21 11.56
N ARG A 212 -22.73 -2.51 11.89
CA ARG A 212 -23.29 -2.27 13.23
C ARG A 212 -22.75 -3.32 14.19
N ARG A 213 -22.16 -2.88 15.30
CA ARG A 213 -21.90 -3.75 16.46
C ARG A 213 -23.23 -4.19 17.06
N GLU A 214 -23.45 -5.50 17.12
CA GLU A 214 -24.45 -6.09 18.00
C GLU A 214 -24.05 -5.84 19.45
N ARG A 215 -24.94 -5.21 20.22
CA ARG A 215 -24.85 -5.16 21.67
C ARG A 215 -25.32 -6.51 22.17
N SER A 216 -24.43 -7.27 22.78
CA SER A 216 -24.81 -8.49 23.50
C SER A 216 -25.80 -8.11 24.60
N VAL A 217 -27.01 -8.62 24.49
CA VAL A 217 -28.09 -8.44 25.46
C VAL A 217 -27.81 -9.37 26.63
N ASP A 218 -27.46 -8.74 27.74
CA ASP A 218 -27.40 -9.35 29.06
C ASP A 218 -28.79 -9.82 29.49
N ARG A 219 -28.97 -11.14 29.65
CA ARG A 219 -30.12 -11.74 30.37
C ARG A 219 -29.95 -13.25 30.52
N HIS A 220 -29.74 -13.74 31.75
CA HIS A 220 -30.67 -14.60 32.51
C HIS A 220 -30.02 -15.02 33.85
N GLN A 221 -30.51 -14.48 34.97
CA GLN A 221 -31.41 -15.13 35.95
C GLN A 221 -30.63 -15.62 37.19
N ARG A 222 -30.64 -14.86 38.31
CA ARG A 222 -31.53 -15.05 39.48
C ARG A 222 -31.71 -16.52 39.91
N THR A 223 -31.03 -16.88 41.01
CA THR A 223 -31.62 -17.67 42.10
C THR A 223 -31.21 -17.10 43.45
N ARG A 224 -32.22 -16.76 44.26
CA ARG A 224 -32.20 -16.59 45.73
C ARG A 224 -31.64 -17.90 46.37
N THR A 225 -31.15 -18.02 47.61
CA THR A 225 -31.66 -17.60 48.93
C THR A 225 -30.74 -18.19 50.02
N HIS A 226 -30.68 -17.58 51.22
CA HIS A 226 -30.20 -18.11 52.51
C HIS A 226 -28.70 -18.49 52.59
N ARG A 227 -27.91 -18.04 53.57
CA ARG A 227 -28.14 -17.90 55.02
C ARG A 227 -27.05 -17.01 55.61
#